data_AF-A0A3N1D3G9-F1
#
_entry.id   AF-A0A3N1D3G9-F1
#
_cell.length_a   1.000
_cell.length_b   1.000
_cell.length_c   1.000
_cell.angle_alpha   90.00
_cell.angle_beta   90.00
_cell.angle_gamma   90.00
#
_symmetry.space_group_name_H-M   'P 1'
#
loop_
_entity.id
_entity.type
_entity.pdbx_description
1 polymer ?
#
loop_
_entity_poly.entity_id
_entity_poly.type
_entity_poly.pdbx_seq_one_letter_code
_entity_poly.pdbx_strand_id
1 'polypeptide(L)'
;MRNDLEALLRTITRQELERVHRGELAWETVVERMAAYGRYGFANVLLIGAQREVTDVRTFEEWKAAGRRVRKGEHAIRVLSRQGKPRSVFDLAQTSGPETVLGTADRPAWQSVKALATSRRLFVDRGSTWSYLGDPSKRVVIPPGLDDDAAALFLAHQLAHMVLHRGELDDGSRVCAGIGKVEADSVAAIVARELGLPITPATAPVSSWAGTDPRSRPLKTIEHVGGRILRAAAVLRRDLQKAANEPTAEAKDRSAAEEPTAEPPDRALLEALKAAHLFFVGRFPTSWAPGYLTRRGFPEAYQLQRQAGYAPNGWRGLLDALTSQGFPLETLVEAGLVKVRNGRAFDVFRDRLVVPVRSEHGEVVGFIGRAAPGDTGPKYLNSPETPVYKKGALLYGLHEAAPKLAAGARPVIVEGVLDAWAIDLSSDAHAAVAPSGTALTEDQVGLLAGAADLTTRGPLLALDGDTAGRRATARVWKAFTQVSGNVGAICFPDSQDPADLFLHHGPVGVRHELAQERDLIEHVLDAAIAEGLARGDPASALRTAAEAIIGLGRHNAARHAARVAQGLDIDPREVTRHLINAASPPARASETFPLAATTAHTDPPPPTPKTRHDSRSRRP
;
A
#
# COMPACT_ATOMS: atom_id res chain seq x y z
N MET A 1 -28.95 9.03 -30.07
CA MET A 1 -29.69 8.92 -28.78
C MET A 1 -28.81 8.66 -27.55
N ARG A 2 -28.01 7.58 -27.46
CA ARG A 2 -27.19 7.31 -26.25
C ARG A 2 -26.06 8.32 -26.02
N ASN A 3 -25.35 8.71 -27.08
CA ASN A 3 -24.28 9.72 -26.99
C ASN A 3 -24.86 11.11 -26.65
N ASP A 4 -26.06 11.42 -27.13
CA ASP A 4 -26.75 12.70 -26.86
C ASP A 4 -27.16 12.82 -25.40
N LEU A 5 -27.64 11.73 -24.78
CA LEU A 5 -28.00 11.72 -23.36
C LEU A 5 -26.77 11.87 -22.46
N GLU A 6 -25.66 11.19 -22.78
CA GLU A 6 -24.41 11.38 -22.02
C GLU A 6 -23.93 12.83 -22.07
N ALA A 7 -23.89 13.42 -23.28
CA ALA A 7 -23.49 14.82 -23.46
C ALA A 7 -24.40 15.80 -22.71
N LEU A 8 -25.72 15.56 -22.71
CA LEU A 8 -26.69 16.35 -21.95
C LEU A 8 -26.41 16.27 -20.44
N LEU A 9 -26.23 15.07 -19.89
CA LEU A 9 -25.98 14.89 -18.46
C LEU A 9 -24.66 15.56 -18.03
N ARG A 10 -23.60 15.45 -18.85
CA ARG A 10 -22.34 16.17 -18.60
C ARG A 10 -22.51 17.69 -18.64
N THR A 11 -23.37 18.18 -19.53
CA THR A 11 -23.70 19.61 -19.62
C THR A 11 -24.42 20.09 -18.37
N ILE A 12 -25.41 19.34 -17.88
CA ILE A 12 -26.12 19.64 -16.63
C ILE A 12 -25.15 19.65 -15.45
N THR A 13 -24.28 18.63 -15.32
CA THR A 13 -23.27 18.60 -14.26
C THR A 13 -22.35 19.83 -14.30
N ARG A 14 -21.92 20.27 -15.49
CA ARG A 14 -21.12 21.49 -15.64
C ARG A 14 -21.88 22.74 -15.22
N GLN A 15 -23.15 22.87 -15.59
CA GLN A 15 -24.00 23.99 -15.18
C GLN A 15 -24.17 24.04 -13.66
N GLU A 16 -24.38 22.90 -13.00
CA GLU A 16 -24.45 22.84 -11.54
C GLU A 16 -23.11 23.20 -10.88
N LEU A 17 -21.97 22.78 -11.44
CA LEU A 17 -20.65 23.22 -10.97
C LEU A 17 -20.50 24.74 -11.08
N GLU A 18 -21.01 25.36 -12.14
CA GLU A 18 -21.01 26.82 -12.32
C GLU A 18 -21.91 27.52 -11.30
N ARG A 19 -23.07 26.92 -10.95
CA ARG A 19 -23.93 27.41 -9.88
C ARG A 19 -23.24 27.34 -8.52
N VAL A 20 -22.54 26.25 -8.22
CA VAL A 20 -21.73 26.11 -6.99
C VAL A 20 -20.62 27.16 -6.96
N HIS A 21 -19.89 27.33 -8.08
CA HIS A 21 -18.82 28.31 -8.17
C HIS A 21 -19.30 29.76 -7.96
N ARG A 22 -20.49 30.10 -8.49
CA ARG A 22 -21.11 31.43 -8.35
C ARG A 22 -21.84 31.63 -7.01
N GLY A 23 -21.93 30.58 -6.18
CA GLY A 23 -22.69 30.62 -4.91
C GLY A 23 -24.21 30.57 -5.08
N GLU A 24 -24.72 30.29 -6.28
CA GLU A 24 -26.15 30.10 -6.56
C GLU A 24 -26.66 28.73 -6.06
N LEU A 25 -25.75 27.77 -5.92
CA LEU A 25 -25.97 26.52 -5.20
C LEU A 25 -25.02 26.49 -4.00
N ALA A 26 -25.58 26.66 -2.81
CA ALA A 26 -24.84 26.73 -1.55
C ALA A 26 -24.04 25.44 -1.31
N TRP A 27 -22.81 25.56 -0.82
CA TRP A 27 -21.94 24.40 -0.59
C TRP A 27 -22.51 23.48 0.48
N GLU A 28 -23.20 24.05 1.46
CA GLU A 28 -23.88 23.37 2.55
C GLU A 28 -24.92 22.40 1.99
N THR A 29 -25.74 22.87 1.04
CA THR A 29 -26.68 22.03 0.30
C THR A 29 -25.96 20.93 -0.48
N VAL A 30 -24.80 21.21 -1.07
CA VAL A 30 -24.01 20.18 -1.76
C VAL A 30 -23.51 19.11 -0.78
N VAL A 31 -23.03 19.49 0.41
CA VAL A 31 -22.59 18.57 1.46
C VAL A 31 -23.75 17.73 2.00
N GLU A 32 -24.94 18.31 2.18
CA GLU A 32 -26.14 17.56 2.55
C GLU A 32 -26.47 16.47 1.52
N ARG A 33 -26.38 16.82 0.23
CA ARG A 33 -26.58 15.90 -0.88
C ARG A 33 -25.49 14.81 -0.93
N MET A 34 -24.23 15.17 -0.64
CA MET A 34 -23.14 14.20 -0.49
C MET A 34 -23.41 13.20 0.63
N ALA A 35 -23.94 13.65 1.76
CA ALA A 35 -24.22 12.78 2.88
C ALA A 35 -25.36 11.80 2.57
N ALA A 36 -26.39 12.24 1.85
CA ALA A 36 -27.52 11.42 1.44
C ALA A 36 -27.18 10.40 0.34
N TYR A 37 -26.46 10.80 -0.72
CA TYR A 37 -26.25 9.96 -1.91
C TYR A 37 -24.86 10.09 -2.55
N GLY A 38 -23.85 10.44 -1.75
CA GLY A 38 -22.45 10.58 -2.17
C GLY A 38 -21.80 9.31 -2.73
N ARG A 39 -22.38 8.14 -2.49
CA ARG A 39 -21.93 6.84 -3.05
C ARG A 39 -21.88 6.80 -4.57
N TYR A 40 -22.62 7.69 -5.25
CA TYR A 40 -22.60 7.81 -6.70
C TYR A 40 -21.47 8.71 -7.23
N GLY A 41 -20.68 9.34 -6.36
CA GLY A 41 -19.60 10.25 -6.73
C GLY A 41 -20.08 11.68 -6.99
N PHE A 42 -19.14 12.64 -6.93
CA PHE A 42 -19.45 14.07 -6.84
C PHE A 42 -20.24 14.62 -8.04
N ALA A 43 -19.84 14.26 -9.26
CA ALA A 43 -20.57 14.64 -10.47
C ALA A 43 -22.05 14.19 -10.43
N ASN A 44 -22.31 13.00 -9.91
CA ASN A 44 -23.67 12.48 -9.78
C ASN A 44 -24.43 13.10 -8.62
N VAL A 45 -23.76 13.53 -7.54
CA VAL A 45 -24.40 14.30 -6.47
C VAL A 45 -25.05 15.57 -7.02
N LEU A 46 -24.31 16.31 -7.86
CA LEU A 46 -24.84 17.50 -8.53
C LEU A 46 -25.96 17.13 -9.53
N LEU A 47 -25.73 16.09 -10.33
CA LEU A 47 -26.67 15.66 -11.37
C LEU A 47 -28.01 15.17 -10.81
N ILE A 48 -28.00 14.45 -9.69
CA ILE A 48 -29.21 13.98 -9.00
C ILE A 48 -29.99 15.19 -8.48
N GLY A 49 -29.34 16.08 -7.75
CA GLY A 49 -29.96 17.28 -7.18
C GLY A 49 -30.48 18.29 -8.22
N ALA A 50 -29.94 18.27 -9.45
CA ALA A 50 -30.46 19.07 -10.57
C ALA A 50 -31.78 18.53 -11.15
N GLN A 51 -32.04 17.23 -10.97
CA GLN A 51 -33.24 16.57 -11.51
C GLN A 51 -34.38 16.56 -10.50
N ARG A 52 -34.07 16.39 -9.21
CA ARG A 52 -35.07 16.26 -8.15
C ARG A 52 -34.45 16.46 -6.77
N GLU A 53 -35.25 16.98 -5.84
CA GLU A 53 -34.97 16.84 -4.41
C GLU A 53 -35.27 15.40 -3.96
N VAL A 54 -34.31 14.77 -3.31
CA VAL A 54 -34.32 13.34 -3.01
C VAL A 54 -33.84 13.08 -1.59
N THR A 55 -34.34 12.00 -1.00
CA THR A 55 -34.05 11.61 0.38
C THR A 55 -33.09 10.42 0.44
N ASP A 56 -33.33 9.39 -0.38
CA ASP A 56 -32.46 8.22 -0.52
C ASP A 56 -32.58 7.69 -1.94
N VAL A 57 -31.46 7.59 -2.66
CA VAL A 57 -31.44 7.22 -4.07
C VAL A 57 -30.79 5.87 -4.24
N ARG A 58 -31.50 4.92 -4.85
CA ARG A 58 -31.01 3.56 -5.10
C ARG A 58 -31.30 3.07 -6.51
N THR A 59 -30.53 2.08 -6.96
CA THR A 59 -30.84 1.36 -8.20
C THR A 59 -32.12 0.54 -8.03
N PHE A 60 -32.73 0.15 -9.14
CA PHE A 60 -33.92 -0.71 -9.12
C PHE A 60 -33.67 -2.02 -8.35
N GLU A 61 -32.53 -2.66 -8.58
CA GLU A 61 -32.16 -3.92 -7.90
C GLU A 61 -31.92 -3.73 -6.41
N GLU A 62 -31.34 -2.60 -6.00
CA GLU A 62 -31.15 -2.27 -4.57
C GLU A 62 -32.49 -2.03 -3.86
N TRP A 63 -33.45 -1.37 -4.51
CA TRP A 63 -34.80 -1.21 -3.94
C TRP A 63 -35.53 -2.55 -3.84
N LYS A 64 -35.41 -3.37 -4.87
CA LYS A 64 -35.97 -4.72 -4.88
C LYS A 64 -35.38 -5.58 -3.77
N ALA A 65 -34.07 -5.52 -3.54
CA ALA A 65 -33.40 -6.19 -2.43
C ALA A 65 -33.86 -5.66 -1.06
N ALA A 66 -34.20 -4.38 -0.96
CA ALA A 66 -34.80 -3.77 0.23
C ALA A 66 -36.31 -4.05 0.38
N GLY A 67 -36.89 -4.94 -0.42
CA GLY A 67 -38.32 -5.30 -0.35
C GLY A 67 -39.27 -4.21 -0.88
N ARG A 68 -38.75 -3.20 -1.58
CA ARG A 68 -39.53 -2.09 -2.15
C ARG A 68 -39.62 -2.21 -3.67
N ARG A 69 -40.66 -1.63 -4.26
CA ARG A 69 -40.90 -1.61 -5.71
C ARG A 69 -41.03 -0.18 -6.19
N VAL A 70 -40.38 0.15 -7.30
CA VAL A 70 -40.60 1.44 -7.98
C VAL A 70 -42.04 1.49 -8.48
N ARG A 71 -42.75 2.59 -8.21
CA ARG A 71 -44.14 2.74 -8.63
C ARG A 71 -44.23 2.88 -10.14
N LYS A 72 -45.28 2.30 -10.72
CA LYS A 72 -45.52 2.34 -12.16
C LYS A 72 -45.71 3.80 -12.62
N GLY A 73 -44.98 4.21 -13.66
CA GLY A 73 -45.05 5.55 -14.23
C GLY A 73 -44.03 6.56 -13.68
N GLU A 74 -43.25 6.19 -12.65
CA GLU A 74 -42.20 7.06 -12.11
C GLU A 74 -41.03 7.24 -13.09
N HIS A 75 -40.61 8.49 -13.29
CA HIS A 75 -39.45 8.80 -14.11
C HIS A 75 -38.15 8.53 -13.36
N ALA A 76 -37.23 7.79 -13.99
CA ALA A 76 -35.93 7.49 -13.41
C ALA A 76 -35.03 8.74 -13.35
N ILE A 77 -34.32 8.89 -12.23
CA ILE A 77 -33.23 9.85 -12.09
C ILE A 77 -32.02 9.30 -12.84
N ARG A 78 -31.38 10.13 -13.66
CA ARG A 78 -30.23 9.74 -14.47
C ARG A 78 -28.93 10.03 -13.77
N VAL A 79 -28.05 9.03 -13.73
CA VAL A 79 -26.67 9.15 -13.22
C VAL A 79 -25.68 8.62 -14.25
N LEU A 80 -24.42 9.05 -14.17
CA LEU A 80 -23.33 8.55 -15.00
C LEU A 80 -22.58 7.44 -14.26
N SER A 81 -22.37 6.29 -14.91
CA SER A 81 -21.49 5.24 -14.39
C SER A 81 -20.02 5.68 -14.42
N ARG A 82 -19.12 4.89 -13.80
CA ARG A 82 -17.67 5.10 -13.89
C ARG A 82 -17.13 5.19 -15.33
N GLN A 83 -17.77 4.50 -16.27
CA GLN A 83 -17.43 4.54 -17.71
C GLN A 83 -18.14 5.67 -18.46
N GLY A 84 -18.81 6.61 -17.77
CA GLY A 84 -19.59 7.69 -18.40
C GLY A 84 -20.98 7.25 -18.91
N LYS A 85 -21.31 5.96 -18.89
CA LYS A 85 -22.60 5.48 -19.41
C LYS A 85 -23.77 5.90 -18.51
N PRO A 86 -24.86 6.47 -19.06
CA PRO A 86 -26.06 6.79 -18.30
C PRO A 86 -26.71 5.55 -17.66
N ARG A 87 -27.16 5.69 -16.41
CA ARG A 87 -27.89 4.67 -15.63
C ARG A 87 -29.11 5.30 -14.96
N SER A 88 -30.04 4.45 -14.57
CA SER A 88 -31.27 4.82 -13.85
C SER A 88 -31.16 4.50 -12.37
N VAL A 89 -31.54 5.46 -11.55
CA VAL A 89 -31.77 5.31 -10.11
C VAL A 89 -33.11 5.94 -9.75
N PHE A 90 -33.60 5.61 -8.55
CA PHE A 90 -34.92 6.03 -8.07
C PHE A 90 -34.81 6.48 -6.62
N ASP A 91 -35.54 7.52 -6.28
CA ASP A 91 -35.66 7.99 -4.90
C ASP A 91 -36.64 7.12 -4.08
N LEU A 92 -36.47 7.10 -2.76
CA LEU A 92 -37.38 6.43 -1.83
C LEU A 92 -38.83 6.83 -2.06
N ALA A 93 -39.08 8.13 -2.27
CA ALA A 93 -40.42 8.65 -2.50
C ALA A 93 -41.03 8.12 -3.80
N GLN A 94 -40.27 7.50 -4.71
CA GLN A 94 -40.76 6.87 -5.96
C GLN A 94 -41.09 5.37 -5.80
N THR A 95 -40.97 4.84 -4.59
CA THR A 95 -41.17 3.42 -4.31
C THR A 95 -42.35 3.17 -3.38
N SER A 96 -42.91 1.96 -3.42
CA SER A 96 -43.84 1.43 -2.45
C SER A 96 -43.24 0.19 -1.76
N GLY A 97 -43.53 0.01 -0.47
CA GLY A 97 -43.02 -1.11 0.33
C GLY A 97 -42.89 -0.77 1.81
N PRO A 98 -42.26 -1.65 2.61
CA PRO A 98 -42.15 -1.50 4.06
C PRO A 98 -41.38 -0.24 4.45
N GLU A 99 -41.74 0.37 5.57
CA GLU A 99 -41.08 1.56 6.09
C GLU A 99 -39.56 1.33 6.18
N THR A 100 -38.81 2.22 5.53
CA THR A 100 -37.34 2.11 5.50
C THR A 100 -36.81 2.92 6.67
N VAL A 101 -36.36 2.23 7.71
CA VAL A 101 -35.61 2.88 8.79
C VAL A 101 -34.27 3.30 8.20
N LEU A 102 -34.08 4.61 8.00
CA LEU A 102 -32.77 5.19 7.75
C LEU A 102 -31.99 5.01 9.05
N GLY A 103 -30.94 4.18 9.02
CA GLY A 103 -30.25 3.69 10.22
C GLY A 103 -29.93 4.83 11.19
N THR A 104 -30.47 4.73 12.40
CA THR A 104 -29.98 5.48 13.55
C THR A 104 -28.97 4.58 14.24
N ALA A 105 -27.78 5.10 14.53
CA ALA A 105 -26.81 4.33 15.30
C ALA A 105 -27.41 4.03 16.69
N ASP A 106 -27.48 2.76 17.08
CA ASP A 106 -27.89 2.34 18.44
C ASP A 106 -26.95 2.88 19.54
N ARG A 107 -25.80 3.47 19.14
CA ARG A 107 -24.76 4.01 20.01
C ARG A 107 -24.71 5.54 19.89
N PRO A 108 -24.66 6.30 21.01
CA PRO A 108 -24.51 7.76 21.00
C PRO A 108 -23.35 8.24 20.12
N ALA A 109 -23.53 9.38 19.45
CA ALA A 109 -22.58 9.88 18.45
C ALA A 109 -21.14 10.01 18.99
N TRP A 110 -20.98 10.57 20.19
CA TRP A 110 -19.69 10.65 20.88
C TRP A 110 -18.99 9.30 21.00
N GLN A 111 -19.71 8.28 21.47
CA GLN A 111 -19.14 6.94 21.65
C GLN A 111 -18.80 6.28 20.32
N SER A 112 -19.60 6.53 19.29
CA SER A 112 -19.34 6.03 17.93
C SER A 112 -18.08 6.65 17.32
N VAL A 113 -17.89 7.96 17.44
CA VAL A 113 -16.69 8.65 16.92
C VAL A 113 -15.45 8.36 17.79
N LYS A 114 -15.61 8.23 19.11
CA LYS A 114 -14.53 7.82 20.03
C LYS A 114 -14.06 6.38 19.74
N ALA A 115 -14.98 5.46 19.46
CA ALA A 115 -14.63 4.10 19.03
C ALA A 115 -13.88 4.12 17.70
N LEU A 116 -14.32 4.94 16.75
CA LEU A 116 -13.62 5.16 15.47
C LEU A 116 -12.21 5.76 15.67
N ALA A 117 -12.03 6.71 16.58
CA ALA A 117 -10.72 7.25 16.91
C ALA A 117 -9.82 6.18 17.53
N THR A 118 -10.36 5.39 18.45
CA THR A 118 -9.67 4.26 19.08
C THR A 118 -9.22 3.20 18.05
N SER A 119 -10.09 2.82 17.11
CA SER A 119 -9.73 1.85 16.05
C SER A 119 -8.62 2.37 15.14
N ARG A 120 -8.45 3.70 15.07
CA ARG A 120 -7.36 4.40 14.38
C ARG A 120 -6.15 4.66 15.28
N ARG A 121 -6.09 4.03 16.45
CA ARG A 121 -5.01 4.13 17.46
C ARG A 121 -4.77 5.57 17.94
N LEU A 122 -5.82 6.37 17.99
CA LEU A 122 -5.78 7.71 18.59
C LEU A 122 -6.13 7.66 20.06
N PHE A 123 -5.41 8.44 20.85
CA PHE A 123 -5.77 8.74 22.21
C PHE A 123 -6.62 10.01 22.24
N VAL A 124 -7.87 9.87 22.67
CA VAL A 124 -8.79 11.01 22.81
C VAL A 124 -8.77 11.49 24.25
N ASP A 125 -8.19 12.66 24.47
CA ASP A 125 -8.11 13.28 25.78
C ASP A 125 -9.26 14.28 25.96
N ARG A 126 -10.18 14.00 26.87
CA ARG A 126 -11.29 14.89 27.22
C ARG A 126 -11.23 15.26 28.70
N GLY A 127 -10.11 15.84 29.11
CA GLY A 127 -9.89 16.29 30.50
C GLY A 127 -9.50 15.15 31.44
N SER A 128 -8.80 14.14 30.94
CA SER A 128 -8.31 13.05 31.79
C SER A 128 -7.24 13.55 32.76
N THR A 129 -7.26 13.06 34.01
CA THR A 129 -6.27 13.40 35.05
C THR A 129 -4.90 12.75 34.81
N TRP A 130 -4.79 11.92 33.77
CA TRP A 130 -3.59 11.19 33.40
C TRP A 130 -2.84 11.91 32.29
N SER A 131 -1.53 12.07 32.46
CA SER A 131 -0.67 12.59 31.39
C SER A 131 -0.46 11.51 30.33
N TYR A 132 -0.98 11.72 29.13
CA TYR A 132 -0.67 10.89 27.98
C TYR A 132 0.83 10.99 27.64
N LEU A 133 1.54 9.87 27.75
CA LEU A 133 2.99 9.74 27.49
C LEU A 133 3.31 9.12 26.12
N GLY A 134 2.30 8.92 25.27
CA GLY A 134 2.45 8.36 23.92
C GLY A 134 2.83 9.41 22.88
N ASP A 135 2.78 9.02 21.60
CA ASP A 135 3.07 9.90 20.46
C ASP A 135 2.13 11.12 20.42
N PRO A 136 2.63 12.37 20.58
CA PRO A 136 1.81 13.57 20.53
C PRO A 136 0.99 13.69 19.25
N SER A 137 1.46 13.15 18.11
CA SER A 137 0.73 13.18 16.84
C SER A 137 -0.43 12.16 16.78
N LYS A 138 -0.62 11.37 17.84
CA LYS A 138 -1.74 10.44 18.02
C LYS A 138 -2.69 10.86 19.14
N ARG A 139 -2.45 12.02 19.76
CA ARG A 139 -3.32 12.58 20.80
C ARG A 139 -4.27 13.62 20.19
N VAL A 140 -5.56 13.42 20.39
CA VAL A 140 -6.58 14.44 20.11
C VAL A 140 -7.05 15.01 21.44
N VAL A 141 -6.77 16.28 21.69
CA VAL A 141 -7.27 16.98 22.88
C VAL A 141 -8.62 17.61 22.54
N ILE A 142 -9.67 17.16 23.22
CA ILE A 142 -11.01 17.72 23.11
C ILE A 142 -11.06 18.98 23.97
N PRO A 143 -11.47 20.13 23.40
CA PRO A 143 -11.64 21.36 24.17
C PRO A 143 -12.55 21.15 25.40
N PRO A 144 -12.19 21.69 26.57
CA PRO A 144 -13.01 21.55 27.76
C PRO A 144 -14.34 22.29 27.59
N GLY A 145 -15.42 21.74 28.16
CA GLY A 145 -16.76 22.35 28.14
C GLY A 145 -17.62 22.04 26.90
N LEU A 146 -17.11 21.28 25.92
CA LEU A 146 -17.94 20.76 24.83
C LEU A 146 -18.86 19.64 25.33
N ASP A 147 -20.15 19.74 24.98
CA ASP A 147 -21.09 18.62 25.13
C ASP A 147 -20.73 17.46 24.19
N ASP A 148 -21.42 16.32 24.32
CA ASP A 148 -21.10 15.10 23.58
C ASP A 148 -21.23 15.26 22.06
N ASP A 149 -22.20 16.04 21.60
CA ASP A 149 -22.45 16.28 20.19
C ASP A 149 -21.37 17.20 19.59
N ALA A 150 -21.03 18.29 20.28
CA ALA A 150 -19.96 19.20 19.88
C ALA A 150 -18.58 18.51 19.95
N ALA A 151 -18.35 17.67 20.95
CA ALA A 151 -17.12 16.87 21.07
C ALA A 151 -17.02 15.82 19.95
N ALA A 152 -18.13 15.17 19.58
CA ALA A 152 -18.18 14.23 18.46
C ALA A 152 -17.88 14.91 17.12
N LEU A 153 -18.46 16.10 16.89
CA LEU A 153 -18.20 16.92 15.71
C LEU A 153 -16.73 17.35 15.63
N PHE A 154 -16.18 17.83 16.75
CA PHE A 154 -14.76 18.20 16.83
C PHE A 154 -13.86 17.00 16.52
N LEU A 155 -14.12 15.85 17.13
CA LEU A 155 -13.32 14.64 16.89
C LEU A 155 -13.46 14.14 15.44
N ALA A 156 -14.66 14.20 14.86
CA ALA A 156 -14.88 13.85 13.46
C ALA A 156 -14.12 14.79 12.49
N HIS A 157 -14.02 16.08 12.83
CA HIS A 157 -13.19 17.04 12.10
C HIS A 157 -11.70 16.67 12.15
N GLN A 158 -11.18 16.32 13.34
CA GLN A 158 -9.80 15.87 13.50
C GLN A 158 -9.51 14.57 12.72
N LEU A 159 -10.43 13.61 12.76
CA LEU A 159 -10.36 12.39 11.97
C LEU A 159 -10.40 12.66 10.46
N ALA A 160 -11.15 13.67 10.02
CA ALA A 160 -11.17 14.09 8.63
C ALA A 160 -9.80 14.63 8.19
N HIS A 161 -9.13 15.43 9.02
CA HIS A 161 -7.77 15.91 8.73
C HIS A 161 -6.80 14.75 8.50
N MET A 162 -6.85 13.71 9.33
CA MET A 162 -6.00 12.54 9.15
C MET A 162 -6.21 11.83 7.81
N VAL A 163 -7.46 11.74 7.35
CA VAL A 163 -7.77 11.06 6.09
C VAL A 163 -7.48 11.94 4.87
N LEU A 164 -7.64 13.26 5.00
CA LEU A 164 -7.50 14.20 3.88
C LEU A 164 -6.08 14.74 3.68
N HIS A 165 -5.33 14.97 4.77
CA HIS A 165 -4.13 15.82 4.80
C HIS A 165 -2.91 15.08 5.38
N ARG A 166 -2.53 13.95 4.76
CA ARG A 166 -1.31 13.17 5.07
C ARG A 166 -1.23 12.57 6.49
N GLY A 167 -2.36 12.42 7.19
CA GLY A 167 -2.36 11.83 8.53
C GLY A 167 -2.04 12.79 9.66
N GLU A 168 -1.91 14.09 9.37
CA GLU A 168 -1.66 15.13 10.37
C GLU A 168 -2.96 15.47 11.11
N LEU A 169 -2.92 15.48 12.44
CA LEU A 169 -3.94 16.09 13.29
C LEU A 169 -3.73 17.60 13.31
N ASP A 170 -4.80 18.37 13.49
CA ASP A 170 -4.66 19.78 13.80
C ASP A 170 -4.31 19.92 15.28
N ASP A 171 -3.05 20.22 15.56
CA ASP A 171 -2.51 20.41 16.90
C ASP A 171 -2.80 21.80 17.49
N GLY A 172 -3.56 22.64 16.77
CA GLY A 172 -3.88 24.00 17.16
C GLY A 172 -2.73 24.99 17.00
N SER A 173 -1.56 24.56 16.52
CA SER A 173 -0.41 25.44 16.23
C SER A 173 -0.61 26.27 14.95
N ARG A 174 -1.50 25.81 14.06
CA ARG A 174 -1.94 26.51 12.85
C ARG A 174 -3.43 26.80 12.95
N VAL A 175 -3.84 28.00 12.56
CA VAL A 175 -5.28 28.31 12.43
C VAL A 175 -5.83 27.48 11.27
N CYS A 176 -6.67 26.49 11.58
CA CYS A 176 -7.41 25.74 10.57
C CYS A 176 -8.22 26.72 9.72
N ALA A 177 -7.85 26.88 8.45
CA ALA A 177 -8.40 27.90 7.56
C ALA A 177 -8.36 27.43 6.10
N GLY A 178 -9.10 28.16 5.25
CA GLY A 178 -9.12 27.93 3.81
C GLY A 178 -9.73 26.59 3.41
N ILE A 179 -9.28 26.04 2.28
CA ILE A 179 -9.85 24.83 1.67
C ILE A 179 -9.69 23.61 2.58
N GLY A 180 -8.56 23.50 3.30
CA GLY A 180 -8.30 22.37 4.20
C GLY A 180 -9.35 22.26 5.30
N LYS A 181 -9.78 23.41 5.86
CA LYS A 181 -10.87 23.49 6.82
C LYS A 181 -12.20 23.06 6.20
N VAL A 182 -12.54 23.57 5.02
CA VAL A 182 -13.79 23.20 4.34
C VAL A 182 -13.84 21.71 4.03
N GLU A 183 -12.73 21.12 3.57
CA GLU A 183 -12.66 19.69 3.31
C GLU A 183 -12.92 18.88 4.59
N ALA A 184 -12.25 19.23 5.69
CA ALA A 184 -12.41 18.55 6.97
C ALA A 184 -13.82 18.71 7.55
N ASP A 185 -14.37 19.93 7.55
CA ASP A 185 -15.72 20.22 8.01
C ASP A 185 -16.79 19.52 7.16
N SER A 186 -16.60 19.44 5.84
CA SER A 186 -17.52 18.74 4.94
C SER A 186 -17.53 17.22 5.21
N VAL A 187 -16.36 16.62 5.45
CA VAL A 187 -16.26 15.19 5.81
C VAL A 187 -16.88 14.95 7.18
N ALA A 188 -16.58 15.79 8.17
CA ALA A 188 -17.15 15.69 9.51
C ALA A 188 -18.69 15.80 9.46
N ALA A 189 -19.23 16.72 8.66
CA ALA A 189 -20.66 16.85 8.43
C ALA A 189 -21.28 15.57 7.84
N ILE A 190 -20.66 14.98 6.83
CA ILE A 190 -21.16 13.73 6.23
C ILE A 190 -21.22 12.60 7.26
N VAL A 191 -20.18 12.46 8.10
CA VAL A 191 -20.11 11.43 9.15
C VAL A 191 -21.13 11.71 10.27
N ALA A 192 -21.23 12.95 10.72
CA ALA A 192 -22.12 13.36 11.79
C ALA A 192 -23.61 13.18 11.41
N ARG A 193 -23.97 13.33 10.12
CA ARG A 193 -25.34 13.08 9.66
C ARG A 193 -25.71 11.60 9.78
N GLU A 194 -24.77 10.69 9.54
CA GLU A 194 -24.99 9.25 9.74
C GLU A 194 -25.19 8.91 11.23
N LEU A 195 -24.72 9.77 12.13
CA LEU A 195 -24.89 9.66 13.58
C LEU A 195 -26.11 10.45 14.11
N GLY A 196 -26.89 11.08 13.24
CA GLY A 196 -28.09 11.84 13.62
C GLY A 196 -27.80 13.22 14.22
N LEU A 197 -26.58 13.75 14.10
CA LEU A 197 -26.22 15.06 14.64
C LEU A 197 -26.62 16.20 13.69
N PRO A 198 -27.11 17.34 14.20
CA PRO A 198 -27.34 18.53 13.39
C PRO A 198 -26.00 19.15 12.98
N ILE A 199 -25.83 19.52 11.70
CA ILE A 199 -24.59 20.15 11.24
C ILE A 199 -24.85 21.40 10.42
N THR A 200 -23.98 22.39 10.59
CA THR A 200 -23.75 23.47 9.63
C THR A 200 -22.25 23.45 9.27
N PRO A 201 -21.84 22.93 8.10
CA PRO A 201 -20.42 22.93 7.73
C PRO A 201 -19.92 24.36 7.56
N ALA A 202 -18.63 24.61 7.80
CA ALA A 202 -18.07 25.95 7.65
C ALA A 202 -18.15 26.44 6.20
N THR A 203 -18.51 27.70 6.03
CA THR A 203 -18.81 28.30 4.72
C THR A 203 -17.64 29.18 4.29
N ALA A 204 -16.71 28.64 3.49
CA ALA A 204 -15.73 29.48 2.80
C ALA A 204 -16.22 29.71 1.36
N PRO A 205 -16.05 30.91 0.77
CA PRO A 205 -16.48 31.17 -0.60
C PRO A 205 -15.84 30.18 -1.58
N VAL A 206 -16.65 29.31 -2.17
CA VAL A 206 -16.20 28.26 -3.11
C VAL A 206 -15.46 28.87 -4.31
N SER A 207 -15.84 30.09 -4.70
CA SER A 207 -15.17 30.88 -5.73
C SER A 207 -13.68 31.12 -5.48
N SER A 208 -13.25 31.13 -4.22
CA SER A 208 -11.85 31.40 -3.83
C SER A 208 -10.93 30.18 -3.90
N TRP A 209 -11.46 28.97 -4.04
CA TRP A 209 -10.67 27.73 -3.88
C TRP A 209 -9.63 27.53 -4.99
N ALA A 210 -9.85 28.11 -6.16
CA ALA A 210 -8.91 28.03 -7.27
C ALA A 210 -7.73 29.01 -7.13
N GLY A 211 -7.75 29.87 -6.11
CA GLY A 211 -6.90 31.05 -6.02
C GLY A 211 -7.32 32.14 -7.00
N THR A 212 -6.50 33.19 -7.09
CA THR A 212 -6.75 34.36 -7.96
C THR A 212 -6.03 34.28 -9.31
N ASP A 213 -5.33 33.18 -9.61
CA ASP A 213 -4.60 33.01 -10.88
C ASP A 213 -5.59 32.93 -12.06
N PRO A 214 -5.46 33.77 -13.10
CA PRO A 214 -6.30 33.70 -14.31
C PRO A 214 -6.24 32.35 -15.06
N ARG A 215 -5.18 31.55 -14.85
CA ARG A 215 -5.02 30.20 -15.42
C ARG A 215 -5.67 29.12 -14.56
N SER A 216 -6.15 29.47 -13.37
CA SER A 216 -6.81 28.54 -12.47
C SER A 216 -8.04 27.92 -13.14
N ARG A 217 -8.37 26.69 -12.75
CA ARG A 217 -9.51 25.94 -13.32
C ARG A 217 -10.55 25.73 -12.22
N PRO A 218 -11.34 26.75 -11.85
CA PRO A 218 -12.18 26.73 -10.65
C PRO A 218 -13.16 25.56 -10.62
N LEU A 219 -13.82 25.26 -11.73
CA LEU A 219 -14.75 24.13 -11.79
C LEU A 219 -14.04 22.79 -11.55
N LYS A 220 -12.81 22.61 -12.07
CA LYS A 220 -12.01 21.40 -11.82
C LYS A 220 -11.53 21.32 -10.37
N THR A 221 -11.19 22.45 -9.75
CA THR A 221 -10.84 22.50 -8.33
C THR A 221 -12.02 22.07 -7.46
N ILE A 222 -13.23 22.58 -7.73
CA ILE A 222 -14.45 22.19 -7.03
C ILE A 222 -14.71 20.68 -7.20
N GLU A 223 -14.59 20.18 -8.44
CA GLU A 223 -14.74 18.75 -8.73
C GLU A 223 -13.72 17.88 -7.98
N HIS A 224 -12.47 18.31 -7.92
CA HIS A 224 -11.40 17.62 -7.21
C HIS A 224 -11.64 17.60 -5.69
N VAL A 225 -11.96 18.74 -5.10
CA VAL A 225 -12.27 18.90 -3.67
C VAL A 225 -13.48 18.06 -3.28
N GLY A 226 -14.58 18.16 -4.02
CA GLY A 226 -15.77 17.35 -3.78
C GLY A 226 -15.49 15.84 -3.90
N GLY A 227 -14.64 15.44 -4.85
CA GLY A 227 -14.17 14.07 -4.99
C GLY A 227 -13.31 13.59 -3.80
N ARG A 228 -12.42 14.43 -3.27
CA ARG A 228 -11.61 14.11 -2.08
C ARG A 228 -12.48 13.92 -0.84
N ILE A 229 -13.41 14.84 -0.61
CA ILE A 229 -14.37 14.79 0.50
C ILE A 229 -15.16 13.49 0.48
N LEU A 230 -15.75 13.12 -0.66
CA LEU A 230 -16.51 11.87 -0.77
C LEU A 230 -15.67 10.62 -0.53
N ARG A 231 -14.41 10.58 -1.01
CA ARG A 231 -13.51 9.45 -0.75
C ARG A 231 -13.14 9.36 0.73
N ALA A 232 -12.81 10.48 1.36
CA ALA A 232 -12.46 10.53 2.78
C ALA A 232 -13.65 10.15 3.67
N ALA A 233 -14.84 10.70 3.40
CA ALA A 233 -16.06 10.33 4.09
C ALA A 233 -16.37 8.84 3.92
N ALA A 234 -16.23 8.26 2.72
CA ALA A 234 -16.47 6.84 2.50
C ALA A 234 -15.52 5.92 3.31
N VAL A 235 -14.28 6.37 3.56
CA VAL A 235 -13.34 5.67 4.44
C VAL A 235 -13.84 5.74 5.89
N LEU A 236 -14.13 6.93 6.42
CA LEU A 236 -14.57 7.08 7.81
C LEU A 236 -15.91 6.36 8.08
N ARG A 237 -16.87 6.42 7.16
CA ARG A 237 -18.16 5.72 7.30
C ARG A 237 -17.99 4.20 7.36
N ARG A 238 -17.09 3.65 6.54
CA ARG A 238 -16.78 2.20 6.56
C ARG A 238 -16.16 1.81 7.90
N ASP A 239 -15.22 2.60 8.39
CA ASP A 239 -14.54 2.31 9.65
C ASP A 239 -15.48 2.51 10.85
N LEU A 240 -16.39 3.48 10.77
CA LEU A 240 -17.46 3.68 11.75
C LEU A 240 -18.37 2.46 11.84
N GLN A 241 -18.80 1.92 10.69
CA GLN A 241 -19.60 0.69 10.64
C GLN A 241 -18.85 -0.52 11.21
N LYS A 242 -17.54 -0.65 10.94
CA LYS A 242 -16.71 -1.69 11.54
C LYS A 242 -16.61 -1.54 13.06
N ALA A 243 -16.32 -0.33 13.55
CA ALA A 243 -16.22 -0.02 14.98
C ALA A 243 -17.56 -0.14 15.73
N ALA A 244 -18.69 0.02 15.04
CA ALA A 244 -20.02 -0.24 15.60
C ALA A 244 -20.27 -1.75 15.81
N ASN A 245 -19.73 -2.59 14.92
CA ASN A 245 -19.86 -4.05 14.99
C ASN A 245 -18.83 -4.71 15.93
N GLU A 246 -17.84 -3.96 16.41
CA GLU A 246 -16.92 -4.40 17.45
C GLU A 246 -17.53 -4.14 18.84
N PRO A 247 -17.54 -5.14 19.75
CA PRO A 247 -18.07 -4.96 21.09
C PRO A 247 -17.24 -3.91 21.85
N THR A 248 -17.90 -2.82 22.28
CA THR A 248 -17.28 -1.73 23.03
C THR A 248 -16.75 -2.21 24.38
N ALA A 249 -15.49 -1.87 24.67
CA ALA A 249 -14.79 -2.19 25.91
C ALA A 249 -15.49 -1.68 27.20
N GLU A 250 -16.40 -0.71 27.10
CA GLU A 250 -17.13 -0.15 28.24
C GLU A 250 -18.18 -1.11 28.86
N ALA A 251 -18.54 -2.21 28.18
CA ALA A 251 -19.40 -3.25 28.76
C ALA A 251 -18.67 -4.28 29.63
N LYS A 252 -17.32 -4.29 29.64
CA LYS A 252 -16.51 -5.25 30.40
C LYS A 252 -16.31 -4.90 31.88
N ASP A 253 -16.69 -3.70 32.31
CA ASP A 253 -16.38 -3.20 33.66
C ASP A 253 -17.41 -3.58 34.75
N ARG A 254 -18.44 -4.37 34.41
CA ARG A 254 -19.51 -4.78 35.35
C ARG A 254 -19.64 -6.28 35.60
N SER A 255 -18.82 -7.11 34.97
CA SER A 255 -18.94 -8.56 35.07
C SER A 255 -17.58 -9.21 35.31
N ALA A 256 -16.92 -8.80 36.39
CA ALA A 256 -15.84 -9.58 36.98
C ALA A 256 -16.45 -10.81 37.68
N ALA A 257 -16.30 -11.99 37.07
CA ALA A 257 -16.00 -13.27 37.71
C ALA A 257 -16.22 -14.42 36.71
N GLU A 258 -15.26 -14.69 35.83
CA GLU A 258 -15.06 -16.03 35.26
C GLU A 258 -13.63 -16.13 34.69
N GLU A 259 -13.04 -17.32 34.85
CA GLU A 259 -11.63 -17.69 34.64
C GLU A 259 -11.05 -17.33 33.25
N PRO A 260 -9.71 -17.22 33.13
CA PRO A 260 -9.07 -16.65 31.94
C PRO A 260 -9.21 -17.57 30.73
N THR A 261 -10.01 -17.14 29.76
CA THR A 261 -9.95 -17.69 28.40
C THR A 261 -8.75 -17.08 27.69
N ALA A 262 -7.84 -17.94 27.24
CA ALA A 262 -6.59 -17.56 26.59
C ALA A 262 -6.83 -16.61 25.41
N GLU A 263 -6.09 -15.50 25.38
CA GLU A 263 -6.05 -14.61 24.22
C GLU A 263 -5.64 -15.39 22.96
N PRO A 264 -6.15 -15.03 21.76
CA PRO A 264 -5.67 -15.65 20.53
C PRO A 264 -4.14 -15.49 20.45
N PRO A 265 -3.40 -16.55 20.10
CA PRO A 265 -1.95 -16.64 20.31
C PRO A 265 -1.18 -15.47 19.69
N ASP A 266 -1.57 -15.02 18.50
CA ASP A 266 -0.90 -13.90 17.83
C ASP A 266 -1.02 -12.57 18.60
N ARG A 267 -2.13 -12.33 19.30
CA ARG A 267 -2.32 -11.07 20.06
C ARG A 267 -1.41 -11.01 21.29
N ALA A 268 -1.30 -12.09 22.03
CA ALA A 268 -0.42 -12.17 23.19
C ALA A 268 1.05 -11.99 22.80
N LEU A 269 1.46 -12.56 21.66
CA LEU A 269 2.81 -12.38 21.10
C LEU A 269 3.08 -10.92 20.71
N LEU A 270 2.14 -10.26 20.02
CA LEU A 270 2.29 -8.87 19.61
C LEU A 270 2.35 -7.90 20.82
N GLU A 271 1.56 -8.13 21.86
CA GLU A 271 1.65 -7.32 23.09
C GLU A 271 2.97 -7.54 23.83
N ALA A 272 3.49 -8.77 23.89
CA ALA A 272 4.81 -9.06 24.46
C ALA A 272 5.94 -8.38 23.68
N LEU A 273 5.88 -8.42 22.34
CA LEU A 273 6.85 -7.75 21.46
C LEU A 273 6.78 -6.22 21.61
N LYS A 274 5.59 -5.65 21.72
CA LYS A 274 5.40 -4.23 21.98
C LYS A 274 5.95 -3.83 23.35
N ALA A 275 5.69 -4.61 24.41
CA ALA A 275 6.24 -4.38 25.74
C ALA A 275 7.79 -4.46 25.72
N ALA A 276 8.35 -5.42 25.00
CA ALA A 276 9.80 -5.52 24.80
C ALA A 276 10.36 -4.31 24.04
N HIS A 277 9.66 -3.82 23.01
CA HIS A 277 10.09 -2.64 22.27
C HIS A 277 10.13 -1.41 23.17
N LEU A 278 9.10 -1.18 23.97
CA LEU A 278 9.07 -0.08 24.95
C LEU A 278 10.20 -0.20 25.98
N PHE A 279 10.47 -1.42 26.46
CA PHE A 279 11.61 -1.67 27.34
C PHE A 279 12.93 -1.27 26.66
N PHE A 280 13.19 -1.71 25.43
CA PHE A 280 14.43 -1.36 24.73
C PHE A 280 14.54 0.14 24.45
N VAL A 281 13.46 0.81 24.03
CA VAL A 281 13.44 2.27 23.82
C VAL A 281 13.76 3.00 25.12
N GLY A 282 13.19 2.58 26.25
CA GLY A 282 13.49 3.17 27.57
C GLY A 282 14.94 3.01 28.03
N ARG A 283 15.68 2.03 27.48
CA ARG A 283 17.10 1.80 27.77
C ARG A 283 18.04 2.48 26.77
N PHE A 284 17.52 3.00 25.67
CA PHE A 284 18.33 3.56 24.58
C PHE A 284 19.12 4.82 25.00
N PRO A 285 18.53 5.84 25.65
CA PRO A 285 19.22 7.10 25.94
C PRO A 285 20.47 6.95 26.83
N THR A 286 20.48 5.96 27.73
CA THR A 286 21.57 5.74 28.69
C THR A 286 22.60 4.72 28.21
N SER A 287 22.60 4.37 26.93
CA SER A 287 23.45 3.32 26.35
C SER A 287 24.55 3.87 25.44
N TRP A 288 25.38 2.98 24.88
CA TRP A 288 26.37 3.34 23.85
C TRP A 288 25.73 3.64 22.49
N ALA A 289 24.50 3.18 22.26
CA ALA A 289 23.88 3.12 20.93
C ALA A 289 23.59 4.50 20.31
N PRO A 290 23.05 5.51 21.02
CA PRO A 290 22.83 6.84 20.45
C PRO A 290 24.14 7.49 19.98
N GLY A 291 25.19 7.40 20.80
CA GLY A 291 26.51 7.93 20.47
C GLY A 291 27.14 7.21 19.27
N TYR A 292 26.94 5.89 19.16
CA TYR A 292 27.37 5.13 17.99
C TYR A 292 26.64 5.58 16.71
N LEU A 293 25.31 5.69 16.74
CA LEU A 293 24.51 6.11 15.59
C LEU A 293 24.85 7.54 15.16
N THR A 294 25.07 8.44 16.12
CA THR A 294 25.52 9.81 15.85
C THR A 294 26.89 9.84 15.17
N ARG A 295 27.85 9.03 15.64
CA ARG A 295 29.17 8.89 14.98
C ARG A 295 29.07 8.26 13.58
N ARG A 296 27.99 7.53 13.28
CA ARG A 296 27.67 7.02 11.95
C ARG A 296 26.91 8.03 11.08
N GLY A 297 26.70 9.26 11.57
CA GLY A 297 26.06 10.35 10.82
C GLY A 297 24.53 10.43 10.99
N PHE A 298 23.91 9.53 11.75
CA PHE A 298 22.46 9.51 11.92
C PHE A 298 22.00 10.53 12.98
N PRO A 299 21.21 11.56 12.64
CA PRO A 299 20.77 12.57 13.61
C PRO A 299 19.87 11.97 14.70
N GLU A 300 19.95 12.48 15.92
CA GLU A 300 19.15 12.01 17.06
C GLU A 300 17.65 11.98 16.76
N ALA A 301 17.12 13.03 16.13
CA ALA A 301 15.72 13.10 15.72
C ALA A 301 15.30 11.91 14.84
N TYR A 302 16.20 11.45 13.96
CA TYR A 302 15.95 10.29 13.11
C TYR A 302 16.03 8.98 13.88
N GLN A 303 16.96 8.86 14.83
CA GLN A 303 17.06 7.69 15.71
C GLN A 303 15.76 7.51 16.53
N LEU A 304 15.21 8.63 17.03
CA LEU A 304 13.93 8.68 17.74
C LEU A 304 12.74 8.36 16.83
N GLN A 305 12.72 8.93 15.62
CA GLN A 305 11.69 8.63 14.61
C GLN A 305 11.65 7.13 14.27
N ARG A 306 12.83 6.49 14.20
CA ARG A 306 12.97 5.04 13.97
C ARG A 306 12.75 4.19 15.22
N GLN A 307 12.44 4.83 16.35
CA GLN A 307 12.18 4.18 17.64
C GLN A 307 13.27 3.17 18.00
N ALA A 308 14.53 3.57 17.80
CA ALA A 308 15.69 2.77 18.14
C ALA A 308 15.71 2.46 19.65
N GLY A 309 16.11 1.23 19.97
CA GLY A 309 16.17 0.69 21.32
C GLY A 309 17.58 0.21 21.68
N TYR A 310 17.78 -0.11 22.95
CA TYR A 310 18.98 -0.80 23.42
C TYR A 310 18.57 -2.01 24.25
N ALA A 311 19.09 -3.19 23.91
CA ALA A 311 19.04 -4.37 24.76
C ALA A 311 20.21 -4.30 25.74
N PRO A 312 19.95 -4.13 27.06
CA PRO A 312 21.01 -4.05 28.05
C PRO A 312 21.90 -5.29 28.05
N ASN A 313 23.14 -5.10 28.49
CA ASN A 313 23.95 -6.24 28.89
C ASN A 313 23.30 -6.95 30.08
N GLY A 314 23.42 -8.28 30.16
CA GLY A 314 22.78 -9.11 31.17
C GLY A 314 21.98 -10.25 30.54
N TRP A 315 21.79 -11.32 31.32
CA TRP A 315 21.14 -12.53 30.82
C TRP A 315 19.62 -12.53 30.91
N ARG A 316 19.02 -11.66 31.75
CA ARG A 316 17.60 -11.74 32.13
C ARG A 316 16.92 -10.39 32.29
N GLY A 317 17.54 -9.30 31.84
CA GLY A 317 17.02 -7.95 32.06
C GLY A 317 15.65 -7.72 31.43
N LEU A 318 15.43 -8.26 30.23
CA LEU A 318 14.13 -8.23 29.57
C LEU A 318 13.18 -9.27 30.19
N LEU A 319 13.64 -10.52 30.36
CA LEU A 319 12.86 -11.60 30.94
C LEU A 319 12.24 -11.22 32.28
N ASP A 320 13.06 -10.73 33.22
CA ASP A 320 12.61 -10.37 34.56
C ASP A 320 11.66 -9.15 34.50
N ALA A 321 11.91 -8.19 33.60
CA ALA A 321 11.04 -7.03 33.41
C ALA A 321 9.65 -7.40 32.86
N LEU A 322 9.57 -8.28 31.87
CA LEU A 322 8.30 -8.66 31.24
C LEU A 322 7.52 -9.68 32.08
N THR A 323 8.19 -10.62 32.74
CA THR A 323 7.52 -11.53 33.69
C THR A 323 6.92 -10.77 34.87
N SER A 324 7.59 -9.71 35.35
CA SER A 324 7.03 -8.84 36.41
C SER A 324 5.76 -8.08 35.97
N GLN A 325 5.56 -7.91 34.65
CA GLN A 325 4.35 -7.33 34.06
C GLN A 325 3.27 -8.38 33.75
N GLY A 326 3.48 -9.65 34.12
CA GLY A 326 2.51 -10.72 33.94
C GLY A 326 2.62 -11.49 32.62
N PHE A 327 3.64 -11.25 31.79
CA PHE A 327 3.85 -12.05 30.56
C PHE A 327 4.35 -13.46 30.90
N PRO A 328 3.66 -14.53 30.46
CA PRO A 328 4.11 -15.91 30.65
C PRO A 328 5.44 -16.18 29.95
N LEU A 329 6.30 -17.01 30.54
CA LEU A 329 7.60 -17.37 29.96
C LEU A 329 7.43 -18.02 28.58
N GLU A 330 6.39 -18.83 28.41
CA GLU A 330 6.05 -19.54 27.18
C GLU A 330 5.80 -18.54 26.04
N THR A 331 5.03 -17.48 26.29
CA THR A 331 4.77 -16.40 25.34
C THR A 331 6.05 -15.65 24.98
N LEU A 332 6.95 -15.40 25.94
CA LEU A 332 8.23 -14.74 25.67
C LEU A 332 9.19 -15.61 24.83
N VAL A 333 9.14 -16.93 25.01
CA VAL A 333 9.90 -17.89 24.20
C VAL A 333 9.33 -17.97 22.78
N GLU A 334 8.00 -18.08 22.66
CA GLU A 334 7.31 -18.15 21.36
C GLU A 334 7.46 -16.84 20.56
N ALA A 335 7.47 -15.68 21.24
CA ALA A 335 7.75 -14.38 20.64
C ALA A 335 9.23 -14.21 20.22
N GLY A 336 10.09 -15.18 20.56
CA GLY A 336 11.51 -15.14 20.21
C GLY A 336 12.32 -14.11 21.01
N LEU A 337 11.78 -13.63 22.13
CA LEU A 337 12.43 -12.68 23.04
C LEU A 337 13.36 -13.38 24.03
N VAL A 338 13.00 -14.61 24.42
CA VAL A 338 13.70 -15.43 25.43
C VAL A 338 14.04 -16.79 24.83
N LYS A 339 15.17 -17.37 25.25
CA LYS A 339 15.53 -18.77 24.97
C LYS A 339 15.72 -19.53 26.27
N VAL A 340 15.36 -20.81 26.26
CA VAL A 340 15.62 -21.73 27.35
C VAL A 340 16.72 -22.71 26.94
N ARG A 341 17.79 -22.80 27.75
CA ARG A 341 18.86 -23.78 27.57
C ARG A 341 19.23 -24.37 28.93
N ASN A 342 19.31 -25.70 29.01
CA ASN A 342 19.64 -26.41 30.26
C ASN A 342 18.76 -25.98 31.45
N GLY A 343 17.46 -25.79 31.22
CA GLY A 343 16.51 -25.34 32.24
C GLY A 343 16.63 -23.87 32.65
N ARG A 344 17.51 -23.08 32.00
CA ARG A 344 17.69 -21.64 32.28
C ARG A 344 17.16 -20.81 31.13
N ALA A 345 16.24 -19.90 31.45
CA ALA A 345 15.71 -18.90 30.53
C ALA A 345 16.63 -17.67 30.49
N PHE A 346 16.86 -17.12 29.30
CA PHE A 346 17.68 -15.93 29.09
C PHE A 346 17.26 -15.13 27.85
N ASP A 347 17.55 -13.83 27.88
CA ASP A 347 17.21 -12.87 26.83
C ASP A 347 17.94 -13.19 25.52
N VAL A 348 17.27 -13.08 24.38
CA VAL A 348 17.89 -13.30 23.05
C VAL A 348 18.84 -12.15 22.69
N PHE A 349 18.39 -10.91 22.88
CA PHE A 349 19.16 -9.70 22.60
C PHE A 349 19.86 -9.24 23.88
N ARG A 350 21.18 -9.05 23.80
CA ARG A 350 22.02 -8.61 24.92
C ARG A 350 23.12 -7.72 24.40
N ASP A 351 23.33 -6.59 25.07
CA ASP A 351 24.27 -5.52 24.71
C ASP A 351 24.24 -5.12 23.23
N ARG A 352 23.03 -4.81 22.74
CA ARG A 352 22.78 -4.53 21.31
C ARG A 352 21.99 -3.25 21.13
N LEU A 353 22.37 -2.46 20.13
CA LEU A 353 21.42 -1.55 19.48
C LEU A 353 20.32 -2.41 18.88
N VAL A 354 19.06 -2.13 19.21
CA VAL A 354 17.91 -2.89 18.73
C VAL A 354 17.06 -1.98 17.86
N VAL A 355 16.77 -2.38 16.64
CA VAL A 355 15.74 -1.75 15.82
C VAL A 355 14.53 -2.69 15.70
N PRO A 356 13.31 -2.17 15.78
CA PRO A 356 12.13 -3.00 15.65
C PRO A 356 11.81 -3.29 14.18
N VAL A 357 11.32 -4.49 13.89
CA VAL A 357 10.81 -4.89 12.57
C VAL A 357 9.29 -4.85 12.62
N ARG A 358 8.66 -4.21 11.62
CA ARG A 358 7.20 -4.01 11.57
C ARG A 358 6.54 -4.88 10.52
N SER A 359 5.30 -5.31 10.82
CA SER A 359 4.37 -5.76 9.79
C SER A 359 3.96 -4.59 8.89
N GLU A 360 3.30 -4.88 7.77
CA GLU A 360 2.72 -3.85 6.89
C GLU A 360 1.75 -2.92 7.65
N HIS A 361 1.09 -3.44 8.69
CA HIS A 361 0.17 -2.71 9.57
C HIS A 361 0.88 -1.93 10.71
N GLY A 362 2.22 -1.95 10.75
CA GLY A 362 3.02 -1.17 11.69
C GLY A 362 3.19 -1.79 13.07
N GLU A 363 2.78 -3.06 13.24
CA GLU A 363 2.94 -3.77 14.51
C GLU A 363 4.35 -4.33 14.64
N VAL A 364 4.93 -4.27 15.85
CA VAL A 364 6.25 -4.85 16.10
C VAL A 364 6.13 -6.37 16.08
N VAL A 365 6.74 -6.99 15.08
CA VAL A 365 6.74 -8.45 14.90
C VAL A 365 8.05 -9.10 15.27
N GLY A 366 9.12 -8.31 15.42
CA GLY A 366 10.44 -8.79 15.82
C GLY A 366 11.46 -7.67 15.87
N PHE A 367 12.73 -8.04 15.93
CA PHE A 367 13.83 -7.11 16.16
C PHE A 367 15.09 -7.50 15.39
N ILE A 368 15.89 -6.48 15.05
CA ILE A 368 17.25 -6.64 14.55
C ILE A 368 18.20 -5.97 15.53
N GLY A 369 19.14 -6.73 16.05
CA GLY A 369 20.08 -6.33 17.09
C GLY A 369 21.52 -6.23 16.58
N ARG A 370 22.07 -5.02 16.52
CA ARG A 370 23.47 -4.75 16.16
C ARG A 370 24.35 -4.78 17.41
N ALA A 371 25.38 -5.63 17.40
CA ALA A 371 26.32 -5.78 18.51
C ALA A 371 27.11 -4.50 18.78
N ALA A 372 27.57 -4.30 20.02
CA ALA A 372 28.49 -3.22 20.34
C ALA A 372 29.78 -3.31 19.49
N PRO A 373 30.44 -2.18 19.14
CA PRO A 373 31.73 -2.26 18.47
C PRO A 373 32.73 -3.02 19.36
N GLY A 374 33.41 -4.03 18.80
CA GLY A 374 34.37 -4.86 19.54
C GLY A 374 33.77 -6.11 20.23
N ASP A 375 32.45 -6.32 20.16
CA ASP A 375 31.83 -7.58 20.59
C ASP A 375 32.25 -8.73 19.65
N THR A 376 32.47 -9.93 20.21
CA THR A 376 32.90 -11.14 19.49
C THR A 376 31.73 -11.94 18.90
N GLY A 377 30.48 -11.59 19.24
CA GLY A 377 29.28 -12.17 18.68
C GLY A 377 28.97 -11.71 17.25
N PRO A 378 27.87 -12.19 16.65
CA PRO A 378 27.47 -11.79 15.31
C PRO A 378 27.17 -10.29 15.26
N LYS A 379 27.71 -9.59 14.25
CA LYS A 379 27.55 -8.14 14.02
C LYS A 379 26.07 -7.73 14.05
N TYR A 380 25.21 -8.52 13.39
CA TYR A 380 23.76 -8.40 13.45
C TYR A 380 23.13 -9.72 13.90
N LEU A 381 22.10 -9.62 14.73
CA LEU A 381 21.29 -10.74 15.20
C LEU A 381 19.83 -10.40 14.92
N ASN A 382 19.13 -11.27 14.20
CA ASN A 382 17.69 -11.10 13.95
C ASN A 382 16.89 -11.95 14.93
N SER A 383 15.64 -11.57 15.17
CA SER A 383 14.67 -12.45 15.82
C SER A 383 14.67 -13.85 15.16
N PRO A 384 14.48 -14.93 15.94
CA PRO A 384 14.26 -16.26 15.37
C PRO A 384 12.93 -16.30 14.60
N GLU A 385 12.69 -17.38 13.86
CA GLU A 385 11.37 -17.63 13.26
C GLU A 385 10.31 -17.78 14.36
N THR A 386 9.21 -17.05 14.25
CA THR A 386 8.05 -17.12 15.17
C THR A 386 6.75 -17.18 14.35
N PRO A 387 5.56 -17.34 14.96
CA PRO A 387 4.30 -17.22 14.23
C PRO A 387 4.13 -15.88 13.50
N VAL A 388 4.60 -14.79 14.12
CA VAL A 388 4.46 -13.41 13.61
C VAL A 388 5.71 -12.90 12.89
N TYR A 389 6.86 -13.58 13.00
CA TYR A 389 8.12 -13.20 12.36
C TYR A 389 8.61 -14.27 11.40
N LYS A 390 8.44 -14.03 10.09
CA LYS A 390 8.95 -14.88 9.01
C LYS A 390 9.98 -14.13 8.19
N LYS A 391 11.27 -14.48 8.28
CA LYS A 391 12.35 -13.71 7.62
C LYS A 391 12.16 -13.62 6.11
N GLY A 392 11.73 -14.72 5.49
CA GLY A 392 11.49 -14.81 4.04
C GLY A 392 10.20 -14.13 3.57
N ALA A 393 9.38 -13.58 4.46
CA ALA A 393 8.11 -12.91 4.13
C ALA A 393 7.97 -11.59 4.92
N LEU A 394 9.11 -10.94 5.22
CA LEU A 394 9.16 -9.62 5.84
C LEU A 394 10.32 -8.82 5.26
N LEU A 395 10.12 -7.51 5.15
CA LEU A 395 11.14 -6.55 4.77
C LEU A 395 11.23 -5.48 5.85
N TYR A 396 12.43 -5.31 6.41
CA TYR A 396 12.69 -4.18 7.30
C TYR A 396 12.48 -2.87 6.55
N GLY A 397 11.87 -1.88 7.20
CA GLY A 397 11.65 -0.55 6.63
C GLY A 397 10.43 -0.43 5.73
N LEU A 398 9.76 -1.54 5.35
CA LEU A 398 8.64 -1.48 4.41
C LEU A 398 7.47 -0.63 4.92
N HIS A 399 7.11 -0.77 6.20
CA HIS A 399 6.07 0.03 6.82
C HIS A 399 6.44 1.52 6.85
N GLU A 400 7.68 1.83 7.23
CA GLU A 400 8.17 3.20 7.31
C GLU A 400 8.35 3.84 5.92
N ALA A 401 8.67 3.04 4.90
CA ALA A 401 8.79 3.44 3.51
C ALA A 401 7.44 3.63 2.82
N ALA A 402 6.36 3.02 3.32
CA ALA A 402 5.05 2.98 2.67
C ALA A 402 4.52 4.37 2.23
N PRO A 403 4.65 5.46 3.02
CA PRO A 403 4.23 6.79 2.57
C PRO A 403 5.01 7.30 1.36
N LYS A 404 6.34 7.07 1.32
CA LYS A 404 7.19 7.46 0.18
C LYS A 404 6.87 6.61 -1.04
N LEU A 405 6.72 5.30 -0.87
CA LEU A 405 6.35 4.37 -1.94
C LEU A 405 4.99 4.72 -2.56
N ALA A 406 3.99 5.02 -1.73
CA ALA A 406 2.68 5.48 -2.18
C ALA A 406 2.72 6.84 -2.91
N ALA A 407 3.70 7.69 -2.59
CA ALA A 407 3.96 8.95 -3.28
C ALA A 407 4.77 8.77 -4.59
N GLY A 408 5.13 7.54 -4.95
CA GLY A 408 5.86 7.21 -6.18
C GLY A 408 7.39 7.16 -6.02
N ALA A 409 7.91 7.11 -4.79
CA ALA A 409 9.33 6.84 -4.57
C ALA A 409 9.69 5.45 -5.09
N ARG A 410 10.87 5.33 -5.70
CA ARG A 410 11.37 4.06 -6.19
C ARG A 410 11.90 3.23 -5.01
N PRO A 411 11.50 1.96 -4.86
CA PRO A 411 12.07 1.11 -3.84
C PRO A 411 13.57 0.86 -4.06
N VAL A 412 14.33 0.83 -2.96
CA VAL A 412 15.75 0.44 -2.95
C VAL A 412 15.94 -0.71 -1.96
N ILE A 413 16.33 -1.87 -2.45
CA ILE A 413 16.64 -3.05 -1.64
C ILE A 413 18.11 -2.98 -1.27
N VAL A 414 18.39 -2.92 0.03
CA VAL A 414 19.73 -2.83 0.62
C VAL A 414 20.02 -4.02 1.52
N GLU A 415 21.28 -4.22 1.92
CA GLU A 415 21.65 -5.35 2.78
C GLU A 415 21.24 -5.18 4.25
N GLY A 416 21.43 -3.97 4.79
CA GLY A 416 21.32 -3.71 6.21
C GLY A 416 20.38 -2.58 6.60
N VAL A 417 20.04 -2.56 7.90
CA VAL A 417 19.23 -1.53 8.54
C VAL A 417 19.85 -0.14 8.38
N LEU A 418 21.15 -0.01 8.62
CA LEU A 418 21.82 1.29 8.55
C LEU A 418 21.93 1.79 7.12
N ASP A 419 22.04 0.90 6.15
CA ASP A 419 22.00 1.25 4.72
C ASP A 419 20.63 1.79 4.36
N ALA A 420 19.57 1.17 4.88
CA ALA A 420 18.20 1.64 4.64
C ALA A 420 18.01 3.05 5.21
N TRP A 421 18.56 3.30 6.40
CA TRP A 421 18.54 4.63 7.01
C TRP A 421 19.30 5.67 6.20
N ALA A 422 20.47 5.29 5.69
CA ALA A 422 21.30 6.15 4.85
C ALA A 422 20.57 6.55 3.57
N ILE A 423 19.97 5.60 2.85
CA ILE A 423 19.16 5.89 1.65
C ILE A 423 17.97 6.79 2.00
N ASP A 424 17.22 6.46 3.05
CA ASP A 424 15.99 7.18 3.42
C ASP A 424 16.25 8.63 3.86
N LEU A 425 17.40 8.90 4.51
CA LEU A 425 17.84 10.26 4.85
C LEU A 425 18.40 11.02 3.65
N SER A 426 18.82 10.30 2.61
CA SER A 426 19.47 10.89 1.45
C SER A 426 18.49 11.32 0.39
N SER A 427 17.35 10.64 0.22
CA SER A 427 16.45 10.87 -0.91
C SER A 427 14.98 10.70 -0.56
N ASP A 428 14.15 11.62 -1.05
CA ASP A 428 12.68 11.49 -1.04
C ASP A 428 12.15 10.72 -2.25
N ALA A 429 12.93 10.68 -3.34
CA ALA A 429 12.60 9.91 -4.55
C ALA A 429 12.87 8.40 -4.41
N HIS A 430 13.47 7.99 -3.29
CA HIS A 430 13.84 6.61 -3.02
C HIS A 430 13.34 6.23 -1.63
N ALA A 431 12.96 4.97 -1.45
CA ALA A 431 12.56 4.44 -0.16
C ALA A 431 13.19 3.07 0.04
N ALA A 432 13.94 2.90 1.11
CA ALA A 432 14.75 1.72 1.30
C ALA A 432 14.07 0.63 2.13
N VAL A 433 14.35 -0.62 1.76
CA VAL A 433 13.91 -1.82 2.46
C VAL A 433 15.06 -2.82 2.54
N ALA A 434 15.12 -3.62 3.61
CA ALA A 434 16.19 -4.59 3.80
C ALA A 434 15.65 -6.00 4.16
N PRO A 435 16.12 -7.06 3.48
CA PRO A 435 15.89 -8.43 3.94
C PRO A 435 16.55 -8.68 5.30
N SER A 436 15.93 -9.48 6.16
CA SER A 436 16.44 -9.75 7.51
C SER A 436 17.49 -10.86 7.53
N GLY A 437 18.63 -10.63 6.88
CA GLY A 437 19.79 -11.55 6.86
C GLY A 437 19.56 -12.83 6.05
N THR A 438 18.72 -12.76 5.01
CA THR A 438 18.43 -13.85 4.08
C THR A 438 18.58 -13.34 2.65
N ALA A 439 18.76 -14.26 1.69
CA ALA A 439 18.59 -13.91 0.28
C ALA A 439 17.16 -13.38 0.05
N LEU A 440 17.02 -12.44 -0.89
CA LEU A 440 15.72 -11.91 -1.28
C LEU A 440 14.82 -13.02 -1.83
N THR A 441 13.57 -13.07 -1.37
CA THR A 441 12.58 -14.08 -1.77
C THR A 441 11.51 -13.49 -2.69
N GLU A 442 10.78 -14.35 -3.40
CA GLU A 442 9.61 -13.94 -4.21
C GLU A 442 8.50 -13.35 -3.33
N ASP A 443 8.26 -13.90 -2.12
CA ASP A 443 7.28 -13.37 -1.17
C ASP A 443 7.61 -11.93 -0.76
N GLN A 444 8.88 -11.62 -0.51
CA GLN A 444 9.33 -10.26 -0.20
C GLN A 444 9.12 -9.30 -1.39
N VAL A 445 9.37 -9.77 -2.61
CA VAL A 445 9.07 -8.99 -3.83
C VAL A 445 7.57 -8.77 -3.97
N GLY A 446 6.74 -9.76 -3.61
CA GLY A 446 5.28 -9.65 -3.57
C GLY A 446 4.79 -8.59 -2.59
N LEU A 447 5.33 -8.55 -1.37
CA LEU A 447 5.02 -7.49 -0.39
C LEU A 447 5.37 -6.11 -0.94
N LEU A 448 6.54 -5.99 -1.57
CA LEU A 448 6.97 -4.73 -2.16
C LEU A 448 6.06 -4.30 -3.33
N ALA A 449 5.56 -5.24 -4.13
CA ALA A 449 4.58 -4.99 -5.19
C ALA A 449 3.22 -4.54 -4.66
N GLY A 450 2.85 -4.92 -3.42
CA GLY A 450 1.67 -4.41 -2.74
C GLY A 450 1.81 -2.96 -2.28
N ALA A 451 3.04 -2.50 -2.02
CA ALA A 451 3.34 -1.17 -1.50
C ALA A 451 3.75 -0.15 -2.58
N ALA A 452 4.22 -0.59 -3.75
CA ALA A 452 4.73 0.27 -4.82
C ALA A 452 4.33 -0.23 -6.23
N ASP A 453 4.19 0.69 -7.19
CA ASP A 453 3.99 0.32 -8.60
C ASP A 453 5.30 -0.19 -9.23
N LEU A 454 5.50 -1.50 -9.21
CA LEU A 454 6.64 -2.17 -9.83
C LEU A 454 6.42 -2.48 -11.33
N THR A 455 5.29 -2.08 -11.91
CA THR A 455 4.99 -2.34 -13.34
C THR A 455 5.59 -1.27 -14.25
N THR A 456 5.55 -0.01 -13.81
CA THR A 456 6.14 1.12 -14.54
C THR A 456 7.66 1.18 -14.35
N ARG A 457 8.13 0.96 -13.13
CA ARG A 457 9.56 0.98 -12.78
C ARG A 457 9.83 -0.02 -11.65
N GLY A 458 10.68 -1.01 -11.91
CA GLY A 458 11.03 -2.02 -10.92
C GLY A 458 11.93 -1.46 -9.81
N PRO A 459 12.19 -2.23 -8.74
CA PRO A 459 13.04 -1.80 -7.64
C PRO A 459 14.50 -1.61 -8.07
N LEU A 460 15.27 -0.92 -7.23
CA LEU A 460 16.72 -0.85 -7.30
C LEU A 460 17.32 -1.84 -6.30
N LEU A 461 18.35 -2.56 -6.71
CA LEU A 461 19.20 -3.34 -5.81
C LEU A 461 20.48 -2.55 -5.53
N ALA A 462 20.71 -2.18 -4.27
CA ALA A 462 21.98 -1.64 -3.84
C ALA A 462 22.97 -2.81 -3.69
N LEU A 463 24.03 -2.78 -4.49
CA LEU A 463 25.10 -3.77 -4.49
C LEU A 463 26.33 -3.13 -3.86
N ASP A 464 26.89 -3.82 -2.87
CA ASP A 464 28.22 -3.52 -2.36
C ASP A 464 29.25 -3.67 -3.50
N GLY A 465 30.26 -2.81 -3.52
CA GLY A 465 31.24 -2.73 -4.62
C GLY A 465 32.14 -3.98 -4.78
N ASP A 466 31.94 -5.05 -4.02
CA ASP A 466 32.80 -6.24 -4.04
C ASP A 466 32.42 -7.28 -5.12
N THR A 467 33.33 -8.23 -5.35
CA THR A 467 33.13 -9.37 -6.28
C THR A 467 32.06 -10.36 -5.80
N ALA A 468 31.75 -10.41 -4.50
CA ALA A 468 30.80 -11.35 -3.93
C ALA A 468 29.34 -10.90 -4.17
N GLY A 469 29.07 -9.60 -4.08
CA GLY A 469 27.79 -8.97 -4.41
C GLY A 469 27.37 -9.23 -5.85
N ARG A 470 28.32 -9.21 -6.80
CA ARG A 470 28.08 -9.53 -8.22
C ARG A 470 27.65 -10.98 -8.47
N ARG A 471 28.18 -11.95 -7.70
CA ARG A 471 27.77 -13.36 -7.80
C ARG A 471 26.44 -13.62 -7.09
N ALA A 472 26.09 -12.82 -6.09
CA ALA A 472 24.79 -12.88 -5.42
C ALA A 472 23.66 -12.35 -6.32
N THR A 473 23.97 -11.46 -7.26
CA THR A 473 23.01 -10.84 -8.19
C THR A 473 22.21 -11.87 -9.00
N ALA A 474 22.82 -12.98 -9.42
CA ALA A 474 22.12 -14.04 -10.17
C ALA A 474 21.05 -14.78 -9.34
N ARG A 475 21.25 -14.91 -8.02
CA ARG A 475 20.24 -15.49 -7.13
C ARG A 475 19.10 -14.52 -6.89
N VAL A 476 19.43 -13.25 -6.67
CA VAL A 476 18.45 -12.17 -6.46
C VAL A 476 17.61 -11.94 -7.74
N TRP A 477 18.21 -12.08 -8.92
CA TRP A 477 17.53 -11.97 -10.21
C TRP A 477 16.29 -12.87 -10.32
N LYS A 478 16.38 -14.10 -9.78
CA LYS A 478 15.27 -15.07 -9.83
C LYS A 478 14.04 -14.60 -9.04
N ALA A 479 14.25 -13.85 -7.96
CA ALA A 479 13.14 -13.32 -7.15
C ALA A 479 12.33 -12.24 -7.90
N PHE A 480 12.91 -11.62 -8.94
CA PHE A 480 12.26 -10.56 -9.71
C PHE A 480 11.54 -11.04 -10.97
N THR A 481 11.43 -12.34 -11.21
CA THR A 481 10.79 -12.89 -12.42
C THR A 481 9.32 -12.46 -12.60
N GLN A 482 8.64 -12.06 -11.53
CA GLN A 482 7.27 -11.55 -11.55
C GLN A 482 7.18 -10.02 -11.75
N VAL A 483 8.31 -9.31 -11.70
CA VAL A 483 8.35 -7.85 -11.84
C VAL A 483 8.40 -7.48 -13.32
N SER A 484 7.40 -6.73 -13.79
CA SER A 484 7.32 -6.30 -15.20
C SER A 484 8.10 -5.01 -15.49
N GLY A 485 8.29 -4.15 -14.49
CA GLY A 485 9.07 -2.92 -14.62
C GLY A 485 10.57 -3.18 -14.62
N ASN A 486 11.34 -2.23 -15.17
CA ASN A 486 12.80 -2.37 -15.24
C ASN A 486 13.42 -2.41 -13.82
N VAL A 487 14.05 -3.53 -13.47
CA VAL A 487 14.79 -3.69 -12.22
C VAL A 487 16.20 -3.13 -12.40
N GLY A 488 16.56 -2.17 -11.56
CA GLY A 488 17.88 -1.55 -11.62
C GLY A 488 18.81 -2.04 -10.52
N ALA A 489 20.07 -1.66 -10.65
CA ALA A 489 21.12 -1.85 -9.67
C ALA A 489 21.86 -0.54 -9.46
N ILE A 490 22.36 -0.34 -8.24
CA ILE A 490 23.34 0.70 -7.93
C ILE A 490 24.57 -0.01 -7.39
N CYS A 491 25.73 0.27 -7.98
CA CYS A 491 26.99 -0.24 -7.49
C CYS A 491 27.74 0.88 -6.79
N PHE A 492 27.91 0.76 -5.48
CA PHE A 492 28.62 1.75 -4.68
C PHE A 492 30.15 1.61 -4.87
N PRO A 493 30.90 2.73 -4.85
CA PRO A 493 32.35 2.73 -5.08
C PRO A 493 33.14 2.11 -3.92
N ASP A 494 34.39 1.70 -4.19
CA ASP A 494 35.41 1.33 -3.19
C ASP A 494 34.98 0.29 -2.12
N SER A 495 34.10 -0.65 -2.51
CA SER A 495 33.52 -1.64 -1.57
C SER A 495 32.78 -1.01 -0.38
N GLN A 496 32.31 0.24 -0.52
CA GLN A 496 31.51 0.92 0.50
C GLN A 496 30.05 0.46 0.39
N ASP A 497 29.39 0.35 1.56
CA ASP A 497 27.94 0.23 1.66
C ASP A 497 27.29 1.64 1.71
N PRO A 498 25.95 1.76 1.53
CA PRO A 498 25.28 3.06 1.62
C PRO A 498 25.51 3.78 2.95
N ALA A 499 25.67 3.05 4.07
CA ALA A 499 25.91 3.66 5.38
C ALA A 499 27.33 4.24 5.52
N ASP A 500 28.34 3.61 4.94
CA ASP A 500 29.72 4.08 4.89
C ASP A 500 29.83 5.30 3.97
N LEU A 501 29.20 5.25 2.79
CA LEU A 501 29.15 6.40 1.89
C LEU A 501 28.44 7.59 2.54
N PHE A 502 27.34 7.35 3.26
CA PHE A 502 26.63 8.37 4.01
C PHE A 502 27.50 9.01 5.10
N LEU A 503 28.30 8.22 5.80
CA LEU A 503 29.22 8.72 6.82
C LEU A 503 30.30 9.63 6.22
N HIS A 504 30.88 9.24 5.08
CA HIS A 504 32.02 9.94 4.50
C HIS A 504 31.63 11.12 3.59
N HIS A 505 30.51 11.01 2.88
CA HIS A 505 30.09 11.94 1.83
C HIS A 505 28.70 12.54 2.06
N GLY A 506 28.05 12.19 3.17
CA GLY A 506 26.75 12.70 3.56
C GLY A 506 25.61 12.33 2.60
N PRO A 507 24.43 12.97 2.76
CA PRO A 507 23.27 12.75 1.91
C PRO A 507 23.52 13.00 0.42
N VAL A 508 24.45 13.92 0.09
CA VAL A 508 24.75 14.30 -1.30
C VAL A 508 25.49 13.16 -2.01
N GLY A 509 26.47 12.54 -1.38
CA GLY A 509 27.21 11.41 -1.97
C GLY A 509 26.29 10.24 -2.27
N VAL A 510 25.43 9.87 -1.32
CA VAL A 510 24.45 8.79 -1.52
C VAL A 510 23.48 9.12 -2.66
N ARG A 511 22.97 10.36 -2.75
CA ARG A 511 22.13 10.77 -3.89
C ARG A 511 22.85 10.72 -5.23
N HIS A 512 24.14 11.05 -5.25
CA HIS A 512 24.94 10.98 -6.46
C HIS A 512 24.97 9.54 -7.00
N GLU A 513 25.27 8.56 -6.14
CA GLU A 513 25.30 7.14 -6.52
C GLU A 513 23.91 6.60 -6.87
N LEU A 514 22.86 7.00 -6.12
CA LEU A 514 21.48 6.65 -6.46
C LEU A 514 21.08 7.11 -7.87
N ALA A 515 21.68 8.18 -8.39
CA ALA A 515 21.45 8.67 -9.75
C ALA A 515 22.24 7.90 -10.83
N GLN A 516 23.23 7.08 -10.45
CA GLN A 516 24.05 6.25 -11.36
C GLN A 516 23.48 4.83 -11.52
N GLU A 517 22.16 4.70 -11.49
CA GLU A 517 21.49 3.40 -11.65
C GLU A 517 21.76 2.76 -13.03
N ARG A 518 21.85 1.43 -13.04
CA ARG A 518 22.02 0.61 -14.24
C ARG A 518 21.01 -0.52 -14.25
N ASP A 519 20.81 -1.14 -15.41
CA ASP A 519 19.92 -2.30 -15.52
C ASP A 519 20.52 -3.50 -14.76
N LEU A 520 19.78 -4.07 -13.81
CA LEU A 520 20.26 -5.18 -12.97
C LEU A 520 20.71 -6.38 -13.82
N ILE A 521 19.99 -6.66 -14.91
CA ILE A 521 20.35 -7.73 -15.83
C ILE A 521 21.75 -7.55 -16.42
N GLU A 522 22.20 -6.32 -16.70
CA GLU A 522 23.54 -6.12 -17.26
C GLU A 522 24.61 -6.59 -16.28
N HIS A 523 24.42 -6.35 -14.99
CA HIS A 523 25.31 -6.87 -13.94
C HIS A 523 25.30 -8.40 -13.85
N VAL A 524 24.13 -9.03 -14.02
CA VAL A 524 24.01 -10.50 -14.04
C VAL A 524 24.75 -11.10 -15.24
N LEU A 525 24.62 -10.47 -16.42
CA LEU A 525 25.28 -10.92 -17.63
C LEU A 525 26.80 -10.75 -17.54
N ASP A 526 27.26 -9.59 -17.08
CA ASP A 526 28.69 -9.31 -16.91
C ASP A 526 29.33 -10.29 -15.91
N ALA A 527 28.62 -10.63 -14.82
CA ALA A 527 29.07 -11.64 -13.86
C ALA A 527 29.15 -13.04 -14.47
N ALA A 528 28.14 -13.47 -15.24
CA ALA A 528 28.12 -14.77 -15.91
C ALA A 528 29.26 -14.91 -16.94
N ILE A 529 29.50 -13.84 -17.72
CA ILE A 529 30.59 -13.77 -18.71
C ILE A 529 31.94 -13.89 -17.99
N ALA A 530 32.19 -13.06 -16.98
CA ALA A 530 33.44 -13.05 -16.24
C ALA A 530 33.73 -14.42 -15.57
N GLU A 531 32.72 -15.05 -14.98
CA GLU A 531 32.87 -16.36 -14.32
C GLU A 531 33.16 -17.49 -15.32
N GLY A 532 32.50 -17.48 -16.48
CA GLY A 532 32.75 -18.45 -17.54
C GLY A 532 34.12 -18.30 -18.17
N LEU A 533 34.56 -17.07 -18.45
CA LEU A 533 35.91 -16.79 -18.96
C LEU A 533 36.98 -17.19 -17.95
N ALA A 534 36.79 -16.89 -16.66
CA ALA A 534 37.73 -17.28 -15.60
C ALA A 534 37.86 -18.81 -15.44
N ARG A 535 36.80 -19.56 -15.77
CA ARG A 535 36.80 -21.03 -15.77
C ARG A 535 37.26 -21.65 -17.09
N GLY A 536 37.51 -20.84 -18.12
CA GLY A 536 37.78 -21.34 -19.48
C GLY A 536 36.60 -22.08 -20.11
N ASP A 537 35.37 -21.76 -19.69
CA ASP A 537 34.12 -22.37 -20.20
C ASP A 537 33.13 -21.30 -20.71
N PRO A 538 33.37 -20.74 -21.92
CA PRO A 538 32.47 -19.79 -22.56
C PRO A 538 31.08 -20.36 -22.83
N ALA A 539 30.97 -21.69 -23.02
CA ALA A 539 29.69 -22.35 -23.26
C ALA A 539 28.80 -22.34 -22.01
N SER A 540 29.38 -22.53 -20.82
CA SER A 540 28.64 -22.34 -19.56
C SER A 540 28.26 -20.88 -19.35
N ALA A 541 29.14 -19.95 -19.68
CA ALA A 541 28.84 -18.51 -19.62
C ALA A 541 27.60 -18.16 -20.45
N LEU A 542 27.56 -18.66 -21.69
CA LEU A 542 26.46 -18.45 -22.63
C LEU A 542 25.14 -19.07 -22.11
N ARG A 543 25.17 -20.29 -21.55
CA ARG A 543 23.98 -20.92 -20.96
C ARG A 543 23.41 -20.08 -19.83
N THR A 544 24.24 -19.69 -18.86
CA THR A 544 23.80 -18.89 -17.70
C THR A 544 23.27 -17.52 -18.13
N ALA A 545 23.94 -16.86 -19.08
CA ALA A 545 23.50 -15.58 -19.62
C ALA A 545 22.16 -15.71 -20.38
N ALA A 546 21.98 -16.77 -21.17
CA ALA A 546 20.74 -17.04 -21.90
C ALA A 546 19.56 -17.31 -20.96
N GLU A 547 19.76 -18.12 -19.91
CA GLU A 547 18.76 -18.35 -18.86
C GLU A 547 18.31 -17.04 -18.19
N ALA A 548 19.25 -16.16 -17.87
CA ALA A 548 18.94 -14.85 -17.29
C ALA A 548 18.11 -13.96 -18.24
N ILE A 549 18.43 -13.97 -19.54
CA ILE A 549 17.68 -13.22 -20.57
C ILE A 549 16.27 -13.78 -20.76
N ILE A 550 16.09 -15.10 -20.73
CA ILE A 550 14.75 -15.72 -20.89
C ILE A 550 13.82 -15.31 -19.73
N GLY A 551 14.37 -15.14 -18.53
CA GLY A 551 13.61 -14.70 -17.35
C GLY A 551 13.05 -13.27 -17.41
N LEU A 552 13.53 -12.41 -18.32
CA LEU A 552 13.09 -11.00 -18.47
C LEU A 552 11.75 -10.82 -19.21
N GLY A 553 11.28 -11.86 -19.91
CA GLY A 553 10.28 -11.68 -20.96
C GLY A 553 10.88 -11.10 -22.25
N ARG A 554 10.07 -11.03 -23.31
CA ARG A 554 10.56 -10.89 -24.70
C ARG A 554 11.11 -9.50 -25.07
N HIS A 555 10.86 -8.49 -24.25
CA HIS A 555 11.28 -7.11 -24.52
C HIS A 555 12.72 -6.92 -24.03
N ASN A 556 13.62 -6.43 -24.91
CA ASN A 556 15.07 -6.21 -24.70
C ASN A 556 16.01 -7.41 -24.88
N ALA A 557 15.51 -8.62 -25.19
CA ALA A 557 16.35 -9.81 -25.39
C ALA A 557 17.45 -9.61 -26.46
N ALA A 558 17.15 -8.89 -27.55
CA ALA A 558 18.13 -8.63 -28.61
C ALA A 558 19.31 -7.74 -28.17
N ARG A 559 19.04 -6.70 -27.37
CA ARG A 559 20.08 -5.82 -26.79
C ARG A 559 21.02 -6.61 -25.89
N HIS A 560 20.46 -7.45 -25.03
CA HIS A 560 21.23 -8.27 -24.10
C HIS A 560 21.99 -9.40 -24.82
N ALA A 561 21.41 -10.00 -25.87
CA ALA A 561 22.10 -10.98 -26.70
C ALA A 561 23.35 -10.40 -27.38
N ALA A 562 23.27 -9.16 -27.89
CA ALA A 562 24.41 -8.47 -28.48
C ALA A 562 25.54 -8.23 -27.46
N ARG A 563 25.19 -7.85 -26.22
CA ARG A 563 26.17 -7.67 -25.13
C ARG A 563 26.90 -8.97 -24.79
N VAL A 564 26.16 -10.08 -24.67
CA VAL A 564 26.74 -11.40 -24.39
C VAL A 564 27.67 -11.84 -25.52
N ALA A 565 27.26 -11.64 -26.77
CA ALA A 565 28.07 -11.95 -27.94
C ALA A 565 29.40 -11.18 -27.92
N GLN A 566 29.35 -9.87 -27.62
CA GLN A 566 30.54 -9.04 -27.50
C GLN A 566 31.44 -9.47 -26.34
N GLY A 567 30.88 -9.75 -25.17
CA GLY A 567 31.66 -10.11 -23.97
C GLY A 567 32.31 -11.49 -24.04
N LEU A 568 31.76 -12.41 -24.82
CA LEU A 568 32.33 -13.74 -25.06
C LEU A 568 33.12 -13.85 -26.37
N ASP A 569 33.16 -12.78 -27.18
CA ASP A 569 33.78 -12.76 -28.51
C ASP A 569 33.24 -13.85 -29.45
N ILE A 570 31.91 -13.97 -29.52
CA ILE A 570 31.20 -14.96 -30.37
C ILE A 570 30.19 -14.29 -31.32
N ASP A 571 29.78 -15.01 -32.37
CA ASP A 571 28.78 -14.50 -33.32
C ASP A 571 27.42 -14.28 -32.61
N PRO A 572 26.79 -13.08 -32.71
CA PRO A 572 25.45 -12.81 -32.17
C PRO A 572 24.37 -13.81 -32.59
N ARG A 573 24.52 -14.46 -33.76
CA ARG A 573 23.63 -15.52 -34.24
C ARG A 573 23.69 -16.76 -33.36
N GLU A 574 24.84 -17.04 -32.76
CA GLU A 574 25.03 -18.17 -31.85
C GLU A 574 24.27 -17.96 -30.54
N VAL A 575 24.34 -16.76 -29.97
CA VAL A 575 23.56 -16.36 -28.79
C VAL A 575 22.07 -16.42 -29.09
N THR A 576 21.65 -15.89 -30.23
CA THR A 576 20.25 -15.90 -30.67
C THR A 576 19.72 -17.32 -30.85
N ARG A 577 20.50 -18.21 -31.47
CA ARG A 577 20.15 -19.63 -31.63
C ARG A 577 20.00 -20.32 -30.28
N HIS A 578 20.90 -20.02 -29.34
CA HIS A 578 20.85 -20.58 -27.99
C HIS A 578 19.59 -20.13 -27.24
N LEU A 579 19.24 -18.84 -27.33
CA LEU A 579 18.00 -18.28 -26.76
C LEU A 579 16.74 -18.92 -27.36
N ILE A 580 16.69 -19.12 -28.69
CA ILE A 580 15.56 -19.77 -29.37
C ILE A 580 15.40 -21.23 -28.91
N ASN A 581 16.52 -21.96 -28.83
CA ASN A 581 16.52 -23.35 -28.39
C ASN A 581 16.08 -23.49 -26.92
N ALA A 582 16.55 -22.60 -26.04
CA ALA A 582 16.21 -22.63 -24.62
C ALA A 582 14.78 -22.12 -24.32
N ALA A 583 14.24 -21.23 -25.16
CA ALA A 583 12.85 -20.75 -25.05
C ALA A 583 11.81 -21.72 -25.66
N SER A 584 12.26 -22.71 -26.44
CA SER A 584 11.40 -23.74 -27.03
C SER A 584 11.32 -24.93 -26.06
N PRO A 585 10.12 -25.38 -25.63
CA PRO A 585 10.02 -26.60 -24.82
C PRO A 585 10.62 -27.79 -25.60
N PRO A 586 11.21 -28.79 -24.93
CA PRO A 586 11.62 -30.01 -25.63
C PRO A 586 10.39 -30.54 -26.36
N ALA A 587 10.51 -30.72 -27.68
CA ALA A 587 9.46 -31.35 -28.46
C ALA A 587 9.10 -32.64 -27.74
N ARG A 588 7.86 -32.75 -27.23
CA ARG A 588 7.30 -34.04 -26.86
C ARG A 588 7.56 -34.94 -28.05
N ALA A 589 8.29 -36.04 -27.82
CA ALA A 589 8.40 -37.11 -28.80
C ALA A 589 7.02 -37.33 -29.39
N SER A 590 6.95 -37.18 -30.71
CA SER A 590 5.76 -37.19 -31.53
C SER A 590 4.73 -38.22 -31.05
N GLU A 591 3.65 -37.76 -30.41
CA GLU A 591 2.37 -38.36 -30.68
C GLU A 591 2.04 -37.96 -32.11
N THR A 592 2.22 -38.92 -33.01
CA THR A 592 1.74 -38.87 -34.39
C THR A 592 0.26 -38.54 -34.36
N PHE A 593 -0.08 -37.26 -34.49
CA PHE A 593 -1.35 -36.88 -35.08
C PHE A 593 -1.31 -37.39 -36.52
N PRO A 594 -2.21 -38.30 -36.93
CA PRO A 594 -2.30 -38.65 -38.33
C PRO A 594 -2.72 -37.38 -39.06
N LEU A 595 -1.80 -36.82 -39.85
CA LEU A 595 -2.18 -35.93 -40.94
C LEU A 595 -3.19 -36.72 -41.75
N ALA A 596 -4.44 -36.25 -41.74
CA ALA A 596 -5.46 -36.73 -42.65
C ALA A 596 -4.84 -36.74 -44.05
N ALA A 597 -4.79 -37.93 -44.65
CA ALA A 597 -4.30 -38.11 -45.99
C ALA A 597 -4.94 -37.03 -46.87
N THR A 598 -4.10 -36.26 -47.55
CA THR A 598 -4.52 -35.41 -48.65
C THR A 598 -5.17 -36.33 -49.68
N THR A 599 -6.50 -36.46 -49.60
CA THR A 599 -7.29 -36.95 -50.72
C THR A 599 -7.13 -35.89 -51.80
N ALA A 600 -6.36 -36.24 -52.82
CA ALA A 600 -6.27 -35.49 -54.05
C ALA A 600 -7.68 -35.07 -54.47
N HIS A 601 -7.89 -33.76 -54.58
CA HIS A 601 -8.99 -33.22 -55.36
C HIS A 601 -8.73 -33.63 -56.82
N THR A 602 -9.26 -34.79 -57.22
CA THR A 602 -9.53 -35.10 -58.62
C THR A 602 -10.72 -34.25 -59.03
N ASP A 603 -10.48 -33.30 -59.93
CA ASP A 603 -11.53 -32.54 -60.61
C ASP A 603 -12.55 -33.50 -61.23
N PRO A 604 -13.86 -33.19 -61.13
CA PRO A 604 -14.88 -33.96 -61.82
C PRO A 604 -14.75 -33.77 -63.34
N PRO A 605 -14.96 -34.82 -64.15
CA PRO A 605 -14.91 -34.70 -65.60
C PRO A 605 -16.01 -33.74 -66.11
N PRO A 606 -15.76 -33.00 -67.20
CA PRO A 606 -16.73 -32.07 -67.74
C PRO A 606 -17.98 -32.80 -68.25
N PRO A 607 -19.18 -32.21 -68.11
CA PRO A 607 -20.40 -32.81 -68.64
C PRO A 607 -20.36 -32.85 -70.17
N THR A 608 -20.63 -34.03 -70.73
CA THR A 608 -20.84 -34.22 -72.16
C THR A 608 -22.06 -33.43 -72.65
N PRO A 609 -22.02 -32.84 -73.87
CA PRO A 609 -23.09 -32.01 -74.37
C PRO A 609 -24.31 -32.87 -74.74
N LYS A 610 -25.47 -32.58 -74.15
CA LYS A 610 -26.76 -33.07 -74.64
C LYS A 610 -27.10 -32.31 -75.93
N THR A 611 -26.83 -32.94 -77.06
CA THR A 611 -27.40 -32.57 -78.36
C THR A 611 -28.92 -32.66 -78.31
N ARG A 612 -29.59 -31.57 -78.72
CA ARG A 612 -31.02 -31.55 -79.05
C ARG A 612 -31.29 -32.62 -80.12
N HIS A 613 -32.27 -33.49 -79.87
CA HIS A 613 -33.00 -34.12 -80.96
C HIS A 613 -34.26 -33.29 -81.22
N ASP A 614 -34.25 -32.55 -82.32
CA ASP A 614 -35.46 -32.22 -83.05
C ASP A 614 -35.55 -33.16 -84.25
N SER A 615 -36.79 -33.56 -84.52
CA SER A 615 -37.25 -34.59 -85.42
C SER A 615 -37.86 -33.97 -86.66
N ARG A 616 -37.35 -34.32 -87.85
CA ARG A 616 -38.06 -34.47 -89.14
C ARG A 616 -37.27 -35.53 -89.91
N SER A 617 -37.79 -36.59 -90.52
CA SER A 617 -39.10 -36.95 -91.11
C SER A 617 -39.07 -38.49 -91.30
N ARG A 618 -40.11 -39.31 -91.50
CA ARG A 618 -41.40 -39.21 -92.21
C ARG A 618 -42.22 -40.48 -91.84
N ARG A 619 -43.55 -40.29 -91.84
CA ARG A 619 -44.68 -41.25 -91.88
C ARG A 619 -44.57 -42.29 -93.04
N PRO A 620 -45.39 -43.36 -93.11
CA PRO A 620 -46.79 -43.52 -92.66
C PRO A 620 -47.03 -44.46 -91.48
#